data_AF-A0A0J1FK25-F1
#
_entry.id   AF-A0A0J1FK25-F1
#
_cell.length_a   1.000
_cell.length_b   1.000
_cell.length_c   1.000
_cell.angle_alpha   90.00
_cell.angle_beta   90.00
_cell.angle_gamma   90.00
#
_symmetry.space_group_name_H-M   'P 1'
#
loop_
_entity.id
_entity.type
_entity.pdbx_description
1 polymer ?
#
loop_
_entity_poly.entity_id
_entity_poly.type
_entity_poly.pdbx_seq_one_letter_code
_entity_poly.pdbx_strand_id
1 'polypeptide(L)'
;MTRKQFALKNGFSTYHEMQTSSRVVFQDTSSWLITLTEYGFLAWIDTSFEKPLGYFDSFELAKQEIFDAVNQTLNATEFRAELD
;
A
#
# COMPACT_ATOMS: atom_id res chain seq x y z
N MET A 1 8.88 5.67 11.20
CA MET A 1 8.76 6.85 10.32
C MET A 1 7.38 7.47 10.53
N THR A 2 7.25 8.79 10.68
CA THR A 2 5.91 9.40 10.86
C THR A 2 5.15 9.50 9.53
N ARG A 3 3.80 9.60 9.59
CA ARG A 3 2.94 9.87 8.42
C ARG A 3 3.38 11.11 7.63
N LYS A 4 3.75 12.19 8.33
CA LYS A 4 4.28 13.41 7.72
C LYS A 4 5.59 13.14 6.97
N GLN A 5 6.53 12.41 7.58
CA GLN A 5 7.79 12.06 6.93
C GLN A 5 7.58 11.17 5.69
N PHE A 6 6.64 10.22 5.76
CA PHE A 6 6.31 9.36 4.62
C PHE A 6 5.73 10.16 3.45
N ALA A 7 4.80 11.08 3.72
CA ALA A 7 4.24 11.95 2.69
C ALA A 7 5.31 12.81 2.01
N LEU A 8 6.15 13.48 2.82
CA LEU A 8 7.24 14.31 2.32
C LEU A 8 8.25 13.51 1.49
N LYS A 9 8.60 12.29 1.94
CA LYS A 9 9.48 11.37 1.20
C LYS A 9 8.93 11.04 -0.19
N ASN A 10 7.61 11.03 -0.36
CA ASN A 10 6.94 10.67 -1.60
C ASN A 10 6.49 11.88 -2.44
N GLY A 11 6.96 13.08 -2.10
CA GLY A 11 6.68 14.31 -2.86
C GLY A 11 5.39 15.03 -2.48
N PHE A 12 4.79 14.73 -1.32
CA PHE A 12 3.55 15.37 -0.86
C PHE A 12 3.78 16.26 0.36
N SER A 13 3.06 17.38 0.43
CA SER A 13 3.20 18.34 1.54
C SER A 13 2.54 17.81 2.83
N THR A 14 1.47 17.02 2.67
CA THR A 14 0.76 16.40 3.79
C THR A 14 0.38 14.95 3.51
N TYR A 15 0.19 14.17 4.57
CA TYR A 15 -0.29 12.80 4.46
C TYR A 15 -1.72 12.73 3.91
N HIS A 16 -2.57 13.69 4.26
CA HIS A 16 -3.93 13.76 3.72
C HIS A 16 -3.94 13.97 2.20
N GLU A 17 -3.12 14.90 1.71
CA GLU A 17 -2.93 15.13 0.27
C GLU A 17 -2.51 13.85 -0.45
N MET A 18 -1.50 13.16 0.08
CA MET A 18 -1.04 11.87 -0.44
C MET A 18 -2.15 10.81 -0.45
N GLN A 19 -2.93 10.68 0.63
CA GLN A 19 -4.06 9.74 0.68
C GLN A 19 -5.12 10.09 -0.37
N THR A 20 -5.45 11.37 -0.54
CA THR A 20 -6.46 11.81 -1.52
C THR A 20 -6.02 11.66 -2.98
N SER A 21 -4.71 11.73 -3.25
CA SER A 21 -4.15 11.49 -4.59
C SER A 21 -4.03 10.01 -4.92
N SER A 22 -4.20 9.13 -3.92
CA SER A 22 -4.06 7.69 -4.08
C SER A 22 -5.31 7.03 -4.65
N ARG A 23 -5.10 5.91 -5.35
CA ARG A 23 -6.16 4.99 -5.76
C ARG A 23 -6.26 3.83 -4.78
N VAL A 24 -7.43 3.60 -4.22
CA VAL A 24 -7.72 2.40 -3.42
C VAL A 24 -7.86 1.22 -4.38
N VAL A 25 -7.06 0.18 -4.18
CA VAL A 25 -7.10 -1.06 -4.97
C VAL A 25 -7.84 -2.16 -4.22
N PHE A 26 -7.60 -2.26 -2.91
CA PHE A 26 -8.26 -3.20 -2.03
C PHE A 26 -8.57 -2.54 -0.69
N GLN A 27 -9.72 -2.86 -0.13
CA GLN A 27 -10.19 -2.33 1.14
C GLN A 27 -10.72 -3.46 2.00
N ASP A 28 -10.14 -3.59 3.18
CA ASP A 28 -10.64 -4.40 4.28
C ASP A 28 -10.48 -3.59 5.58
N THR A 29 -9.83 -4.13 6.61
CA THR A 29 -9.43 -3.43 7.85
C THR A 29 -8.44 -2.28 7.60
N SER A 30 -7.73 -2.33 6.47
CA SER A 30 -6.79 -1.31 6.01
C SER A 30 -7.00 -1.01 4.52
N SER A 31 -6.71 0.22 4.10
CA SER A 31 -6.70 0.61 2.69
C SER A 31 -5.38 0.24 2.04
N TRP A 32 -5.45 -0.46 0.91
CA TRP A 32 -4.30 -0.80 0.06
C TRP A 32 -4.33 0.11 -1.15
N LEU A 33 -3.27 0.88 -1.30
CA LEU A 33 -3.27 2.11 -2.06
C LEU A 33 -2.16 2.08 -3.10
N ILE A 34 -2.44 2.69 -4.26
CA ILE A 34 -1.43 3.06 -5.24
C ILE A 34 -1.37 4.58 -5.32
N THR A 35 -0.18 5.15 -5.17
CA THR A 35 0.06 6.59 -5.33
C THR A 35 1.07 6.81 -6.44
N LEU A 36 0.76 7.70 -7.39
CA LEU A 36 1.78 8.17 -8.33
C LEU A 36 2.71 9.15 -7.62
N THR A 37 4.00 8.89 -7.67
CA THR A 37 5.07 9.69 -7.04
C THR A 37 6.13 10.06 -8.10
N GLU A 38 7.13 10.87 -7.71
CA GLU A 38 8.28 11.15 -8.58
C GLU A 38 9.15 9.91 -8.87
N TYR A 39 9.04 8.86 -8.05
CA TYR A 39 9.78 7.60 -8.19
C TYR A 39 9.00 6.52 -8.94
N GLY A 40 7.76 6.80 -9.37
CA GLY A 40 6.85 5.83 -9.99
C GLY A 40 5.60 5.56 -9.15
N PHE A 41 4.94 4.43 -9.42
CA PHE A 41 3.72 3.99 -8.74
C PHE A 41 4.08 3.29 -7.43
N LEU A 42 3.85 3.95 -6.31
CA LEU A 42 4.03 3.41 -4.97
C LEU A 42 2.84 2.52 -4.61
N ALA A 43 3.08 1.24 -4.32
CA ALA A 43 2.11 0.35 -3.68
C ALA A 43 2.36 0.29 -2.17
N TRP A 44 1.33 0.54 -1.37
CA TRP A 44 1.46 0.63 0.09
C TRP A 44 0.13 0.40 0.83
N ILE A 45 0.22 0.18 2.13
CA ILE A 45 -0.91 -0.07 3.02
C ILE A 45 -1.00 1.07 4.04
N ASP A 46 -2.18 1.67 4.23
CA ASP A 46 -2.35 2.86 5.07
C ASP A 46 -1.86 2.66 6.52
N THR A 47 -2.07 1.47 7.07
CA THR A 47 -1.66 1.10 8.43
C THR A 47 -0.21 0.63 8.53
N SER A 48 0.42 0.27 7.42
CA SER A 48 1.80 -0.25 7.35
C SER A 48 2.70 0.57 6.41
N PHE A 49 2.42 1.87 6.28
CA PHE A 49 3.11 2.79 5.36
C PHE A 49 4.64 2.88 5.58
N GLU A 50 5.14 2.46 6.74
CA GLU A 50 6.57 2.38 7.01
C GLU A 50 7.29 1.30 6.19
N LYS A 51 6.54 0.31 5.70
CA LYS A 51 7.01 -0.81 4.87
C LYS A 51 6.12 -0.88 3.63
N PRO A 52 6.27 0.05 2.67
CA PRO A 52 5.54 -0.04 1.41
C PRO A 52 5.89 -1.33 0.68
N LEU A 53 4.97 -1.83 -0.15
CA LEU A 53 5.17 -3.04 -0.95
C LEU A 53 6.25 -2.79 -2.01
N GLY A 54 6.29 -1.58 -2.57
CA GLY A 54 7.34 -1.18 -3.50
C GLY A 54 6.99 0.04 -4.35
N TYR A 55 7.94 0.44 -5.19
CA TYR A 55 7.73 1.40 -6.28
C TYR A 55 7.81 0.64 -7.60
N PHE A 56 6.91 0.97 -8.52
CA PHE A 56 6.76 0.25 -9.78
C PHE A 56 6.68 1.22 -10.95
N ASP A 57 7.13 0.77 -12.11
CA ASP A 57 7.12 1.59 -13.33
C ASP A 57 5.71 1.80 -13.90
N SER A 58 4.75 0.92 -13.56
CA SER A 58 3.36 1.01 -14.01
C SER A 58 2.35 0.76 -12.90
N PHE A 59 1.15 1.30 -13.10
CA PHE A 59 0.01 1.07 -12.21
C PHE A 59 -0.36 -0.41 -12.16
N GLU A 60 -0.28 -1.11 -13.29
CA GLU A 60 -0.61 -2.53 -13.42
C GLU A 60 0.32 -3.41 -12.59
N LEU A 61 1.62 -3.11 -12.57
CA LEU A 61 2.60 -3.84 -11.73
C LEU A 61 2.35 -3.57 -10.25
N ALA A 62 2.14 -2.31 -9.85
CA ALA A 62 1.79 -1.97 -8.47
C ALA A 62 0.48 -2.64 -8.02
N LYS A 63 -0.51 -2.75 -8.91
CA LYS A 63 -1.78 -3.42 -8.64
C LYS A 63 -1.61 -4.92 -8.49
N GLN A 64 -0.79 -5.55 -9.33
CA GLN A 64 -0.49 -6.98 -9.22
C GLN A 64 0.18 -7.29 -7.88
N GLU A 65 1.16 -6.48 -7.45
CA GLU A 65 1.84 -6.66 -6.16
C GLU A 65 0.84 -6.59 -4.98
N ILE A 66 -0.09 -5.64 -5.02
CA ILE A 66 -1.15 -5.55 -3.99
C ILE A 66 -1.96 -6.84 -3.94
N PHE A 67 -2.38 -7.39 -5.09
CA PHE A 67 -3.16 -8.62 -5.10
C PHE A 67 -2.37 -9.84 -4.63
N ASP A 68 -1.11 -9.96 -5.02
CA ASP A 68 -0.25 -11.06 -4.57
C ASP A 68 -0.06 -11.01 -3.05
N ALA A 69 0.16 -9.82 -2.48
CA ALA A 69 0.28 -9.63 -1.04
C ALA A 69 -1.05 -9.84 -0.28
N VAL A 70 -2.19 -9.45 -0.86
CA VAL A 70 -3.52 -9.75 -0.30
C VAL A 70 -3.75 -11.26 -0.26
N ASN A 71 -3.49 -11.98 -1.36
CA ASN A 71 -3.65 -13.44 -1.43
C ASN A 71 -2.77 -14.17 -0.41
N GLN A 72 -1.51 -13.73 -0.24
CA GLN A 72 -0.62 -14.27 0.79
C GLN A 72 -1.17 -14.05 2.21
N THR A 73 -1.75 -12.88 2.47
CA THR A 73 -2.33 -12.53 3.78
C THR A 73 -3.57 -13.36 4.08
N LEU A 74 -4.45 -13.57 3.10
CA LEU A 74 -5.65 -14.40 3.24
C LEU A 74 -5.28 -15.87 3.50
N ASN A 75 -4.40 -16.45 2.69
CA ASN A 75 -3.94 -17.83 2.86
C ASN A 75 -3.27 -18.06 4.23
N ALA A 76 -2.49 -17.10 4.71
CA ALA A 76 -1.85 -17.17 6.03
C ALA A 76 -2.87 -17.10 7.18
N THR A 77 -4.01 -16.45 6.97
CA THR A 77 -5.08 -16.32 7.97
C THR A 77 -5.92 -17.60 8.02
N GLU A 78 -6.25 -18.19 6.88
CA GLU A 78 -6.96 -19.47 6.80
C GLU A 78 -6.17 -20.61 7.47
N PHE A 79 -4.87 -20.72 7.20
CA PHE A 79 -4.01 -21.74 7.82
C PHE A 79 -3.93 -21.62 9.35
N ARG A 80 -4.00 -20.41 9.90
CA ARG A 80 -3.99 -20.19 11.35
C ARG A 80 -5.30 -20.60 12.01
N ALA A 81 -6.43 -20.38 11.34
CA ALA A 81 -7.74 -20.76 11.85
C ALA A 81 -7.96 -22.30 11.87
N GLU A 82 -7.20 -23.07 11.10
CA GLU A 82 -7.25 -24.54 11.10
C GLU A 82 -6.39 -25.21 12.19
N LEU A 83 -5.52 -24.45 12.88
CA LEU A 83 -4.61 -24.96 13.92
C LEU A 83 -5.07 -24.65 15.35
N ASP A 84 -6.10 -23.82 15.51
CA ASP A 84 -6.75 -23.49 16.79
C ASP A 84 -7.97 -24.40 17.06
#